data_AF-A0A6P1R9E4-F1
#
_entry.id   AF-A0A6P1R9E4-F1
#
_cell.length_a   1.000
_cell.length_b   1.000
_cell.length_c   1.000
_cell.angle_alpha   90.00
_cell.angle_beta   90.00
_cell.angle_gamma   90.00
#
_symmetry.space_group_name_H-M   'P 1'
#
loop_
_entity.id
_entity.type
_entity.pdbx_description
1 polymer ?
#
loop_
_entity_poly.entity_id
_entity_poly.type
_entity_poly.pdbx_seq_one_letter_code
_entity_poly.pdbx_strand_id
1 'polypeptide(L)'
;MNFLPGPAQTTAICLSAALPLLLLCYARIAAIRGAGRRFRLGCLSVVVLFVIACIAIPGPRLLDDVVSGLFLLATAMMLCYVLFSLLAWGFTLTLLTALVRAGSPLTLEQWAAAYMQGGDLGTFAHNRLKLLIGSGMVMIADGKLAPTAKGLAVAHLVKFVRFSTGLG
;
A
#
# COMPACT_ATOMS: atom_id res chain seq x y z
N MET A 1 38.33 -3.13 -3.67
CA MET A 1 37.03 -2.65 -3.16
C MET A 1 36.29 -3.86 -2.61
N ASN A 2 35.97 -3.90 -1.32
CA ASN A 2 35.13 -4.96 -0.76
C ASN A 2 33.67 -4.64 -1.11
N PHE A 3 33.06 -5.47 -1.96
CA PHE A 3 31.65 -5.37 -2.37
C PHE A 3 30.66 -5.92 -1.33
N LEU A 4 31.15 -6.31 -0.15
CA LEU A 4 30.31 -6.90 0.88
C LEU A 4 29.55 -5.79 1.61
N PRO A 5 28.22 -5.91 1.73
CA PRO A 5 27.43 -4.93 2.47
C PRO A 5 27.87 -4.90 3.92
N GLY A 6 27.81 -3.71 4.53
CA GLY A 6 28.07 -3.56 5.96
C GLY A 6 26.99 -4.26 6.80
N PRO A 7 27.20 -4.37 8.12
CA PRO A 7 26.26 -5.03 9.02
C PRO A 7 24.84 -4.42 8.99
N ALA A 8 24.72 -3.10 8.89
CA ALA A 8 23.42 -2.42 8.82
C ALA A 8 22.75 -2.67 7.48
N GLN A 9 23.45 -2.52 6.35
CA GLN A 9 22.93 -2.87 5.03
C GLN A 9 22.46 -4.32 4.95
N THR A 10 23.26 -5.27 5.45
CA THR A 10 22.92 -6.70 5.48
C THR A 10 21.62 -6.92 6.25
N THR A 11 21.49 -6.30 7.42
CA THR A 11 20.26 -6.38 8.22
C THR A 11 19.07 -5.77 7.50
N ALA A 12 19.24 -4.62 6.86
CA ALA A 12 18.18 -3.99 6.07
C ALA A 12 17.70 -4.90 4.94
N ILE A 13 18.61 -5.59 4.24
CA ILE A 13 18.27 -6.56 3.19
C ILE A 13 17.46 -7.73 3.78
N CYS A 14 17.91 -8.32 4.89
CA CYS A 14 17.20 -9.41 5.55
C CYS A 14 15.79 -8.99 6.00
N LEU A 15 15.66 -7.82 6.63
CA LEU A 15 14.37 -7.28 7.07
C LEU A 15 13.45 -6.93 5.89
N SER A 16 14.02 -6.44 4.79
CA SER A 16 13.29 -6.18 3.55
C SER A 16 12.70 -7.45 2.96
N ALA A 17 13.48 -8.53 2.91
CA ALA A 17 13.00 -9.84 2.46
C ALA A 17 11.99 -10.47 3.42
N ALA A 18 12.11 -10.20 4.73
CA ALA A 18 11.20 -10.71 5.75
C ALA A 18 9.87 -9.95 5.83
N LEU A 19 9.80 -8.70 5.35
CA LEU A 19 8.61 -7.86 5.46
C LEU A 19 7.34 -8.51 4.88
N PRO A 20 7.33 -9.10 3.66
CA PRO A 20 6.15 -9.80 3.14
C PRO A 20 5.68 -10.94 4.04
N LEU A 21 6.62 -11.73 4.59
CA LEU A 21 6.31 -12.82 5.51
C LEU A 21 5.70 -12.30 6.81
N LEU A 22 6.25 -11.21 7.35
CA LEU A 22 5.72 -10.55 8.54
C LEU A 22 4.28 -10.07 8.32
N LEU A 23 3.98 -9.51 7.14
CA LEU A 23 2.63 -9.09 6.78
C LEU A 23 1.65 -10.27 6.70
N LEU A 24 2.10 -11.43 6.19
CA LEU A 24 1.30 -12.67 6.20
C LEU A 24 1.05 -13.16 7.62
N CYS A 25 2.04 -13.09 8.52
CA CYS A 25 1.87 -13.40 9.93
C CYS A 25 0.82 -12.48 10.58
N TYR A 26 0.90 -11.16 10.33
CA TYR A 26 -0.12 -10.21 10.81
C TYR A 26 -1.50 -10.44 10.21
N ALA A 27 -1.60 -11.00 9.01
CA ALA A 27 -2.88 -11.34 8.41
C ALA A 27 -3.63 -12.44 9.19
N ARG A 28 -2.91 -13.31 9.91
CA ARG A 28 -3.50 -14.36 10.77
C ARG A 28 -4.03 -13.83 12.11
N ILE A 29 -3.64 -12.62 12.51
CA ILE A 29 -4.08 -12.05 13.79
C ILE A 29 -5.42 -11.35 13.61
N ALA A 30 -6.49 -11.95 14.13
CA ALA A 30 -7.86 -11.45 13.99
C ALA A 30 -8.06 -10.03 14.55
N ALA A 31 -7.29 -9.64 15.57
CA ALA A 31 -7.33 -8.30 16.17
C ALA A 31 -6.83 -7.18 15.22
N ILE A 32 -5.99 -7.52 14.25
CA ILE A 32 -5.44 -6.56 13.29
C ILE A 32 -6.32 -6.58 12.03
N ARG A 33 -7.44 -5.87 12.10
CA ARG A 33 -8.35 -5.70 10.95
C ARG A 33 -7.87 -4.58 10.02
N GLY A 34 -7.99 -4.83 8.71
CA GLY A 34 -7.71 -3.87 7.64
C GLY A 34 -6.29 -3.96 7.07
N ALA A 35 -6.19 -4.08 5.74
CA ALA A 35 -4.93 -4.20 5.02
C ALA A 35 -3.95 -3.05 5.33
N GLY A 36 -4.44 -1.80 5.37
CA GLY A 36 -3.60 -0.63 5.68
C GLY A 36 -3.09 -0.59 7.13
N ARG A 37 -3.83 -1.15 8.09
CA ARG A 37 -3.35 -1.25 9.49
C ARG A 37 -2.24 -2.31 9.61
N ARG A 38 -2.42 -3.47 8.98
CA ARG A 38 -1.41 -4.54 8.94
C ARG A 38 -0.11 -4.05 8.31
N PHE A 39 -0.20 -3.33 7.19
CA PHE A 39 0.96 -2.76 6.52
C PHE A 39 1.74 -1.79 7.41
N ARG A 40 1.04 -0.85 8.06
CA ARG A 40 1.67 0.11 9.00
C ARG A 40 2.37 -0.58 10.16
N LEU A 41 1.77 -1.62 10.74
CA LEU A 41 2.39 -2.39 11.82
C LEU A 41 3.61 -3.19 11.33
N GLY A 42 3.55 -3.78 10.14
CA GLY A 42 4.70 -4.43 9.50
C GLY A 42 5.88 -3.47 9.32
N CYS A 43 5.61 -2.31 8.73
CA CYS A 43 6.56 -1.22 8.55
C CYS A 43 7.19 -0.78 9.88
N LEU A 44 6.38 -0.51 10.90
CA LEU A 44 6.87 -0.11 12.21
C LEU A 44 7.78 -1.19 12.81
N SER A 45 7.39 -2.45 12.69
CA SER A 45 8.15 -3.57 13.26
C SER A 45 9.51 -3.74 12.60
N VAL A 46 9.59 -3.67 11.27
CA VAL A 46 10.90 -3.77 10.59
C VAL A 46 11.80 -2.57 10.88
N VAL A 47 11.24 -1.36 11.03
CA VAL A 47 12.01 -0.18 11.44
C VAL A 47 12.53 -0.33 12.87
N VAL A 48 11.70 -0.78 13.80
CA VAL A 48 12.12 -1.04 15.20
C VAL A 48 13.20 -2.11 15.25
N LEU A 49 13.03 -3.22 14.52
CA LEU A 49 14.04 -4.28 14.45
C LEU A 49 15.35 -3.80 13.83
N PHE A 50 15.28 -2.94 12.80
CA PHE A 50 16.47 -2.33 12.20
C PHE A 50 17.22 -1.46 13.20
N VAL A 51 16.52 -0.58 13.92
CA VAL A 51 17.12 0.27 14.96
C VAL A 51 17.75 -0.58 16.07
N ILE A 52 17.04 -1.61 16.55
CA ILE A 52 17.57 -2.55 17.54
C ILE A 52 18.84 -3.22 17.01
N ALA A 53 18.83 -3.69 15.77
CA ALA A 53 19.98 -4.34 15.16
C ALA A 53 21.19 -3.40 15.02
N CYS A 54 20.98 -2.14 14.63
CA CYS A 54 22.04 -1.13 14.60
C CYS A 54 22.67 -0.91 15.99
N ILE A 55 21.95 -1.19 17.09
CA ILE A 55 22.42 -1.03 18.46
C ILE A 55 23.00 -2.33 19.05
N ALA A 56 22.43 -3.48 18.70
CA ALA A 56 22.75 -4.76 19.33
C ALA A 56 23.78 -5.58 18.56
N ILE A 57 23.85 -5.43 17.23
CA ILE A 57 24.78 -6.22 16.42
C ILE A 57 26.20 -5.66 16.57
N PRO A 58 27.19 -6.50 16.93
CA PRO A 58 28.57 -6.07 17.02
C PRO A 58 29.13 -5.80 15.61
N GLY A 59 29.83 -4.68 15.46
CA GLY A 59 30.46 -4.29 14.20
C GLY A 59 30.74 -2.79 14.12
N PRO A 60 31.54 -2.34 13.13
CA PRO A 60 31.79 -0.93 12.90
C PRO A 60 30.50 -0.23 12.49
N ARG A 61 30.16 0.85 13.21
CA ARG A 61 28.99 1.68 12.91
C ARG A 61 29.39 2.86 12.05
N LEU A 62 29.64 2.58 10.79
CA LEU A 62 29.89 3.64 9.83
C LEU A 62 28.54 4.28 9.47
N LEU A 63 28.48 5.61 9.50
CA LEU A 63 27.24 6.35 9.29
C LEU A 63 26.67 6.12 7.88
N ASP A 64 27.55 5.95 6.89
CA ASP A 64 27.20 5.61 5.51
C ASP A 64 26.49 4.25 5.41
N ASP A 65 26.95 3.21 6.12
CA ASP A 65 26.32 1.89 6.18
C ASP A 65 24.90 1.97 6.80
N VAL A 66 24.75 2.72 7.88
CA VAL A 66 23.44 2.90 8.54
C VAL A 66 22.47 3.68 7.66
N VAL A 67 22.91 4.79 7.06
CA VAL A 67 22.07 5.64 6.20
C VAL A 67 21.67 4.91 4.93
N SER A 68 22.61 4.22 4.27
CA SER A 68 22.31 3.42 3.09
C SER A 68 21.40 2.23 3.41
N GLY A 69 21.59 1.55 4.54
CA GLY A 69 20.69 0.50 5.04
C GLY A 69 19.26 1.02 5.26
N LEU A 70 19.12 2.22 5.84
CA LEU A 70 17.82 2.85 6.02
C LEU A 70 17.13 3.14 4.67
N PHE A 71 17.87 3.65 3.67
CA PHE A 71 17.32 3.88 2.34
C PHE A 71 16.93 2.58 1.63
N LEU A 72 17.71 1.51 1.78
CA LEU A 72 17.36 0.18 1.26
C LEU A 72 16.04 -0.31 1.87
N LEU A 73 15.91 -0.23 3.20
CA LEU A 73 14.70 -0.64 3.90
C LEU A 73 13.48 0.21 3.48
N ALA A 74 13.64 1.52 3.39
CA ALA A 74 12.58 2.43 2.94
C ALA A 74 12.12 2.11 1.51
N THR A 75 13.08 1.82 0.60
CA THR A 75 12.79 1.43 -0.78
C THR A 75 12.02 0.12 -0.84
N ALA A 76 12.44 -0.89 -0.07
CA ALA A 76 11.75 -2.17 0.02
C ALA A 76 10.32 -2.02 0.59
N MET A 77 10.15 -1.18 1.61
CA MET A 77 8.83 -0.85 2.16
C MET A 77 7.94 -0.19 1.10
N MET A 78 8.46 0.75 0.32
CA MET A 78 7.72 1.39 -0.75
C MET A 78 7.32 0.38 -1.84
N LEU A 79 8.24 -0.48 -2.26
CA LEU A 79 7.97 -1.53 -3.24
C LEU A 79 6.87 -2.49 -2.73
N CYS A 80 6.98 -2.96 -1.48
CA CYS A 80 5.97 -3.80 -0.86
C CYS A 80 4.62 -3.08 -0.78
N TYR A 81 4.62 -1.80 -0.40
CA TYR A 81 3.38 -1.01 -0.33
C TYR A 81 2.68 -0.97 -1.68
N VAL A 82 3.41 -0.66 -2.76
CA VAL A 82 2.87 -0.61 -4.11
C VAL A 82 2.32 -1.99 -4.52
N LEU A 83 3.11 -3.06 -4.35
CA LEU A 83 2.70 -4.42 -4.71
C LEU A 83 1.43 -4.85 -3.97
N PHE A 84 1.41 -4.74 -2.64
CA PHE A 84 0.25 -5.13 -1.84
C PHE A 84 -0.96 -4.23 -2.09
N SER A 85 -0.75 -2.93 -2.38
CA SER A 85 -1.85 -2.02 -2.72
C SER A 85 -2.48 -2.39 -4.07
N LEU A 86 -1.66 -2.74 -5.06
CA LEU A 86 -2.15 -3.25 -6.35
C LEU A 86 -2.95 -4.55 -6.15
N LEU A 87 -2.42 -5.51 -5.37
CA LEU A 87 -3.10 -6.78 -5.12
C LEU A 87 -4.40 -6.62 -4.31
N ALA A 88 -4.44 -5.72 -3.33
CA ALA A 88 -5.60 -5.55 -2.46
C ALA A 88 -6.67 -4.61 -3.03
N TRP A 89 -6.28 -3.60 -3.81
CA TRP A 89 -7.17 -2.51 -4.22
C TRP A 89 -7.09 -2.16 -5.71
N GLY A 90 -6.29 -2.88 -6.50
CA GLY A 90 -6.17 -2.67 -7.93
C GLY A 90 -7.50 -2.97 -8.62
N PHE A 91 -8.11 -1.94 -9.23
CA PHE A 91 -9.39 -2.04 -9.93
C PHE A 91 -9.38 -3.19 -10.96
N THR A 92 -8.34 -3.23 -11.79
CA THR A 92 -8.13 -4.24 -12.84
C THR A 92 -7.98 -5.65 -12.27
N LEU A 93 -7.20 -5.83 -11.20
CA LEU A 93 -7.01 -7.13 -10.57
C LEU A 93 -8.30 -7.61 -9.88
N THR A 94 -9.05 -6.69 -9.28
CA THR A 94 -10.34 -7.01 -8.64
C THR A 94 -11.35 -7.49 -9.69
N LEU A 95 -11.42 -6.81 -10.86
CA LEU A 95 -12.20 -7.23 -12.02
C LEU A 95 -11.81 -8.63 -12.52
N LEU A 96 -10.50 -8.89 -12.67
CA LEU A 96 -10.00 -10.21 -13.06
C LEU A 96 -10.38 -11.30 -12.04
N THR A 97 -10.22 -11.02 -10.74
CA THR A 97 -10.58 -11.98 -9.70
C THR A 97 -12.08 -12.28 -9.64
N ALA A 98 -12.95 -11.32 -10.00
CA ALA A 98 -14.39 -11.56 -10.10
C ALA A 98 -14.70 -12.58 -11.21
N LEU A 99 -14.02 -12.48 -12.35
CA LEU A 99 -14.15 -13.46 -13.44
C LEU A 99 -13.62 -14.84 -13.02
N VAL A 100 -12.41 -14.91 -12.42
CA VAL A 100 -11.81 -16.17 -11.97
C VAL A 100 -12.69 -16.88 -10.92
N ARG A 101 -13.29 -16.12 -9.99
CA ARG A 101 -14.17 -16.67 -8.96
C ARG A 101 -15.48 -17.22 -9.49
N ALA A 102 -15.98 -16.70 -10.61
CA ALA A 102 -17.21 -17.20 -11.21
C ALA A 102 -17.06 -18.64 -11.72
N GLY A 103 -15.83 -19.07 -12.05
CA GLY A 103 -15.55 -20.44 -12.47
C GLY A 103 -16.14 -20.84 -13.83
N SER A 104 -16.83 -19.91 -14.50
CA SER A 104 -17.42 -20.08 -15.82
C SER A 104 -17.27 -18.79 -16.64
N PRO A 105 -17.33 -18.88 -17.98
CA PRO A 105 -17.45 -17.69 -18.82
C PRO A 105 -18.66 -16.83 -18.40
N LEU A 106 -18.48 -15.52 -18.36
CA LEU A 106 -19.52 -14.54 -18.04
C LEU A 106 -19.77 -13.62 -19.23
N THR A 107 -21.01 -13.14 -19.38
CA THR A 107 -21.27 -11.98 -20.24
C THR A 107 -20.70 -10.71 -19.61
N LEU A 108 -20.60 -9.62 -20.38
CA LEU A 108 -20.08 -8.35 -19.89
C LEU A 108 -20.91 -7.80 -18.70
N GLU A 109 -22.23 -7.94 -18.78
CA GLU A 109 -23.19 -7.50 -17.77
C GLU A 109 -23.05 -8.32 -16.48
N GLN A 110 -22.93 -9.64 -16.61
CA GLN A 110 -22.72 -10.55 -15.48
C GLN A 110 -21.38 -10.27 -14.80
N TRP A 111 -20.34 -9.98 -15.57
CA TRP A 111 -19.03 -9.63 -15.04
C TRP A 111 -19.03 -8.28 -14.30
N ALA A 112 -19.70 -7.27 -14.85
CA ALA A 112 -19.88 -5.98 -14.19
C ALA A 112 -20.65 -6.12 -12.87
N ALA A 113 -21.73 -6.91 -12.86
CA ALA A 113 -22.51 -7.21 -11.65
C ALA A 113 -21.69 -7.98 -10.60
N ALA A 114 -20.88 -8.95 -11.03
CA ALA A 114 -19.98 -9.71 -10.16
C ALA A 114 -18.91 -8.82 -9.52
N TYR A 115 -18.34 -7.88 -10.28
CA TYR A 115 -17.41 -6.88 -9.76
C TYR A 115 -18.06 -5.95 -8.73
N MET A 116 -19.30 -5.53 -8.97
CA MET A 116 -20.07 -4.73 -8.03
C MET A 116 -20.59 -5.53 -6.83
N GLN A 117 -20.25 -6.82 -6.72
CA GLN A 117 -20.69 -7.74 -5.65
C GLN A 117 -22.22 -7.76 -5.48
N GLY A 118 -22.96 -7.66 -6.59
CA GLY A 118 -24.42 -7.60 -6.58
C GLY A 118 -25.03 -6.23 -6.24
N GLY A 119 -24.20 -5.20 -6.02
CA GLY A 119 -24.65 -3.82 -5.93
C GLY A 119 -24.81 -3.15 -7.30
N ASP A 120 -25.38 -1.95 -7.31
CA ASP A 120 -25.47 -1.08 -8.47
C ASP A 120 -24.31 -0.04 -8.51
N LEU A 121 -24.25 0.74 -9.59
CA LEU A 121 -23.26 1.82 -9.73
C LEU A 121 -23.37 2.83 -8.58
N GLY A 122 -24.59 3.04 -8.05
CA GLY A 122 -24.86 3.90 -6.89
C GLY A 122 -24.16 3.39 -5.63
N THR A 123 -24.22 2.09 -5.35
CA THR A 123 -23.55 1.44 -4.22
C THR A 123 -22.04 1.54 -4.32
N PHE A 124 -21.50 1.36 -5.54
CA PHE A 124 -20.07 1.57 -5.79
C PHE A 124 -19.65 3.02 -5.53
N ALA A 125 -20.37 3.98 -6.12
CA ALA A 125 -20.10 5.40 -5.95
C ALA A 125 -20.21 5.82 -4.48
N HIS A 126 -21.22 5.33 -3.75
CA HIS A 126 -21.39 5.57 -2.33
C HIS A 126 -20.21 5.05 -1.49
N ASN A 127 -19.73 3.84 -1.76
CA ASN A 127 -18.57 3.26 -1.08
C ASN A 127 -17.28 4.07 -1.34
N ARG A 128 -17.06 4.52 -2.57
CA ARG A 128 -15.90 5.37 -2.91
C ARG A 128 -16.02 6.76 -2.28
N LEU A 129 -17.22 7.34 -2.29
CA LEU A 129 -17.51 8.61 -1.65
C LEU A 129 -17.27 8.54 -0.14
N LYS A 130 -17.69 7.46 0.52
CA LYS A 130 -17.41 7.23 1.96
C LYS A 130 -15.91 7.24 2.28
N LEU A 131 -15.07 6.71 1.38
CA LEU A 131 -13.61 6.79 1.53
C LEU A 131 -13.08 8.22 1.35
N LEU A 132 -13.60 8.97 0.37
CA LEU A 132 -13.21 10.36 0.14
C LEU A 132 -13.62 11.29 1.30
N ILE A 133 -14.81 11.07 1.87
CA ILE A 133 -15.28 11.78 3.06
C ILE A 133 -14.47 11.36 4.30
N GLY A 134 -14.32 10.05 4.53
CA GLY A 134 -13.59 9.52 5.68
C GLY A 134 -12.09 9.88 5.70
N SER A 135 -11.52 10.22 4.55
CA SER A 135 -10.15 10.73 4.43
C SER A 135 -10.05 12.26 4.48
N GLY A 136 -11.18 12.96 4.60
CA GLY A 136 -11.27 14.42 4.64
C GLY A 136 -10.97 15.10 3.31
N MET A 137 -11.10 14.40 2.18
CA MET A 137 -10.86 14.94 0.85
C MET A 137 -12.11 15.55 0.20
N VAL A 138 -13.29 15.07 0.59
CA VAL A 138 -14.59 15.57 0.14
C VAL A 138 -15.44 15.92 1.35
N MET A 139 -16.21 16.99 1.25
CA MET A 139 -17.22 17.41 2.22
C MET A 139 -18.58 17.57 1.55
N ILE A 140 -19.63 17.52 2.35
CA ILE A 140 -20.99 17.83 1.91
C ILE A 140 -21.31 19.25 2.39
N ALA A 141 -21.54 20.17 1.46
CA ALA A 141 -21.95 21.54 1.71
C ALA A 141 -23.23 21.83 0.93
N ASP A 142 -24.30 22.26 1.61
CA ASP A 142 -25.60 22.58 1.01
C ASP A 142 -26.19 21.46 0.14
N GLY A 143 -26.05 20.21 0.61
CA GLY A 143 -26.51 19.02 -0.13
C GLY A 143 -25.69 18.67 -1.37
N LYS A 144 -24.57 19.38 -1.61
CA LYS A 144 -23.65 19.15 -2.73
C LYS A 144 -22.31 18.60 -2.25
N LEU A 145 -21.63 17.86 -3.11
CA LEU A 145 -20.28 17.36 -2.87
C LEU A 145 -19.27 18.44 -3.27
N ALA A 146 -18.38 18.82 -2.35
CA ALA A 146 -17.31 19.77 -2.59
C ALA A 146 -15.96 19.20 -2.16
N PRO A 147 -14.86 19.47 -2.88
CA PRO A 147 -13.52 19.10 -2.43
C PRO A 147 -13.11 19.98 -1.23
N THR A 148 -12.39 19.40 -0.28
CA THR A 148 -11.69 20.17 0.75
C THR A 148 -10.37 20.73 0.19
N ALA A 149 -9.68 21.61 0.91
CA ALA A 149 -8.33 22.06 0.54
C ALA A 149 -7.35 20.88 0.37
N LYS A 150 -7.47 19.86 1.24
CA LYS A 150 -6.71 18.61 1.12
C LYS A 150 -7.08 17.84 -0.15
N GLY A 151 -8.38 17.71 -0.44
CA GLY A 151 -8.86 17.06 -1.66
C GLY A 151 -8.35 17.74 -2.93
N LEU A 152 -8.35 19.07 -2.96
CA LEU A 152 -7.83 19.86 -4.06
C LEU A 152 -6.32 19.65 -4.26
N ALA A 153 -5.53 19.70 -3.18
CA ALA A 153 -4.10 19.45 -3.24
C ALA A 153 -3.77 18.05 -3.77
N VAL A 154 -4.48 17.02 -3.29
CA VAL A 154 -4.32 15.64 -3.78
C VAL A 154 -4.73 15.53 -5.25
N ALA A 155 -5.81 16.18 -5.68
CA ALA A 155 -6.24 16.16 -7.07
C ALA A 155 -5.19 16.79 -8.01
N HIS A 156 -4.56 17.90 -7.61
CA HIS A 156 -3.48 18.53 -8.36
C HIS A 156 -2.24 17.64 -8.44
N LEU A 157 -1.85 17.00 -7.34
CA LEU A 157 -0.76 16.03 -7.33
C LEU A 157 -1.03 14.87 -8.30
N VAL A 158 -2.24 14.31 -8.27
CA VAL A 158 -2.64 13.22 -9.18
C VAL A 158 -2.60 13.69 -10.64
N LYS A 159 -3.07 14.91 -10.93
CA LYS A 159 -3.00 15.49 -12.28
C LYS A 159 -1.56 15.61 -12.75
N PHE A 160 -0.67 16.12 -11.90
CA PHE A 160 0.76 16.23 -12.21
C PHE A 160 1.40 14.86 -12.48
N VAL A 161 1.13 13.87 -11.63
CA VAL A 161 1.66 12.51 -11.81
C VAL A 161 1.17 11.92 -13.13
N ARG A 162 -0.13 11.99 -13.43
CA ARG A 162 -0.69 11.49 -14.70
C ARG A 162 -0.01 12.11 -15.91
N PHE A 163 0.19 13.42 -15.89
CA PHE A 163 0.91 14.13 -16.92
C PHE A 163 2.35 13.60 -17.06
N SER A 164 3.09 13.47 -15.96
CA SER A 164 4.47 12.94 -16.00
C SER A 164 4.58 11.49 -16.48
N THR A 165 3.51 10.71 -16.35
CA THR A 165 3.46 9.30 -16.77
C THR A 165 2.78 9.08 -18.13
N GLY A 166 2.38 10.15 -18.83
CA GLY A 166 1.71 10.06 -20.13
C GLY A 166 0.27 9.50 -20.08
N LEU A 167 -0.39 9.60 -18.92
CA LEU A 167 -1.77 9.14 -18.67
C LEU A 167 -2.77 10.31 -18.58
N GLY A 168 -2.31 11.54 -18.86
CA GLY A 168 -3.02 12.80 -18.64
C GLY A 168 -3.39 13.52 -19.91
#